data_AF-A0A3N5EDG3-F1
#
_entry.id   AF-A0A3N5EDG3-F1
#
_cell.length_a   1.000
_cell.length_b   1.000
_cell.length_c   1.000
_cell.angle_alpha   90.00
_cell.angle_beta   90.00
_cell.angle_gamma   90.00
#
_symmetry.space_group_name_H-M   'P 1'
#
loop_
_entity.id
_entity.type
_entity.pdbx_description
1 polymer ?
#
loop_
_entity_poly.entity_id
_entity_poly.type
_entity_poly.pdbx_seq_one_letter_code
_entity_poly.pdbx_strand_id
1 'polypeptide(L)'
;VQLENRYDFTNFREVGIAWSLGNEEGKTSVDIRPHEKGTLSIRPKRLPVKGSRLTLTFTDPRGFVCETEELHTGPGEPVLSWPEKRKPATKLDSTETRYLVRGEDYACEIDRTTGQIVRADIYGRRVLVGGPELMILPLQSDECLPNHRADIPPLNNTCTQWRQKSVQAGILRNGAVQVVSSGMYAEAEGSLTLTFEGDGELLVEYNFRALQDINPRQWGMVFYTPVDIDSLSWQRNGQWTVYPPDHIGRRAGSAVAHPRPRDIISASHVPAGAWSSDANELGTNDFRSTKSNVISGSLLSGDGYGISLPGSGPVAFRAFVDGEKIGLLLAGFNTGGGEQFFAPHYSSERKPLKAGDIMRDRFTLQLIHR
;
A
#
# COMPACT_ATOMS: atom_id res chain seq x y z
N VAL A 1 21.05 24.65 -1.77
CA VAL A 1 20.21 23.63 -2.47
C VAL A 1 20.74 23.48 -3.89
N GLN A 2 20.98 22.26 -4.36
CA GLN A 2 21.35 22.02 -5.75
C GLN A 2 20.09 22.00 -6.61
N LEU A 3 20.11 22.68 -7.75
CA LEU A 3 18.99 22.80 -8.68
C LEU A 3 19.44 22.42 -10.10
N GLU A 4 18.52 21.89 -10.88
CA GLU A 4 18.68 21.64 -12.31
C GLU A 4 17.58 22.40 -13.06
N ASN A 5 17.98 23.25 -14.00
CA ASN A 5 17.04 23.94 -14.86
C ASN A 5 16.66 23.03 -16.03
N ARG A 6 15.42 22.53 -16.03
CA ARG A 6 14.89 21.65 -17.08
C ARG A 6 14.07 22.40 -18.14
N TYR A 7 13.98 23.72 -18.08
CA TYR A 7 13.40 24.52 -19.17
C TYR A 7 14.34 24.53 -20.38
N ASP A 8 13.75 24.60 -21.58
CA ASP A 8 14.50 24.71 -22.83
C ASP A 8 14.94 26.15 -23.14
N PHE A 9 14.16 27.15 -22.68
CA PHE A 9 14.35 28.56 -23.08
C PHE A 9 14.28 29.57 -21.93
N THR A 10 13.97 29.14 -20.71
CA THR A 10 13.76 30.03 -19.55
C THR A 10 14.93 29.94 -18.59
N ASN A 11 15.52 31.08 -18.23
CA ASN A 11 16.51 31.15 -17.16
C ASN A 11 15.80 31.23 -15.79
N PHE A 12 16.39 30.66 -14.74
CA PHE A 12 15.84 30.76 -13.38
C PHE A 12 15.73 32.19 -12.83
N ARG A 13 16.39 33.19 -13.42
CA ARG A 13 16.15 34.61 -13.10
C ARG A 13 14.74 35.07 -13.43
N GLU A 14 14.08 34.41 -14.37
CA GLU A 14 12.72 34.70 -14.81
C GLU A 14 11.67 33.92 -13.98
N VAL A 15 12.12 32.96 -13.17
CA VAL A 15 11.27 32.11 -12.32
C VAL A 15 11.18 32.73 -10.93
N GLY A 16 9.97 32.91 -10.42
CA GLY A 16 9.75 33.31 -9.03
C GLY A 16 10.09 32.17 -8.08
N ILE A 17 11.04 32.38 -7.16
CA ILE A 17 11.41 31.37 -6.16
C ILE A 17 11.04 31.88 -4.77
N ALA A 18 10.06 31.23 -4.15
CA ALA A 18 9.70 31.45 -2.75
C ALA A 18 10.20 30.29 -1.89
N TRP A 19 10.58 30.58 -0.65
CA TRP A 19 11.00 29.57 0.32
C TRP A 19 10.33 29.80 1.67
N SER A 20 10.07 28.70 2.39
CA SER A 20 9.68 28.73 3.81
C SER A 20 10.47 27.69 4.60
N LEU A 21 10.90 28.05 5.81
CA LEU A 21 11.67 27.21 6.71
C LEU A 21 11.19 27.47 8.14
N GLY A 22 10.39 26.55 8.69
CA GLY A 22 9.70 26.78 9.96
C GLY A 22 8.78 28.00 9.87
N ASN A 23 9.02 29.03 10.70
CA ASN A 23 8.24 30.27 10.70
C ASN A 23 8.88 31.39 9.85
N GLU A 24 9.99 31.10 9.16
CA GLU A 24 10.64 32.06 8.27
C GLU A 24 10.21 31.82 6.83
N GLU A 25 9.95 32.89 6.10
CA GLU A 25 9.64 32.85 4.67
C GLU A 25 10.38 33.95 3.93
N GLY A 26 10.56 33.77 2.63
CA GLY A 26 11.18 34.77 1.78
C GLY A 26 11.10 34.45 0.30
N LYS A 27 11.55 35.43 -0.50
CA LYS A 27 11.75 35.27 -1.94
C LYS A 27 13.23 35.36 -2.25
N THR A 28 13.66 34.66 -3.28
CA THR A 28 15.05 34.64 -3.74
C THR A 28 15.09 34.50 -5.26
N SER A 29 16.27 34.61 -5.84
CA SER A 29 16.51 34.38 -7.27
C SER A 29 17.89 33.75 -7.46
N VAL A 30 18.07 33.07 -8.59
CA VAL A 30 19.35 32.48 -8.98
C VAL A 30 19.47 32.50 -10.50
N ASP A 31 20.70 32.63 -10.99
CA ASP A 31 21.00 32.54 -12.42
C ASP A 31 21.39 31.11 -12.78
N ILE A 32 20.49 30.40 -13.45
CA ILE A 32 20.74 29.07 -13.99
C ILE A 32 20.15 29.06 -15.38
N ARG A 33 21.00 28.92 -16.40
CA ARG A 33 20.55 28.90 -17.79
C ARG A 33 19.78 27.61 -18.10
N PRO A 34 18.99 27.59 -19.19
CA PRO A 34 18.36 26.37 -19.69
C PRO A 34 19.33 25.17 -19.71
N HIS A 35 18.86 24.01 -19.25
CA HIS A 35 19.62 22.75 -19.16
C HIS A 35 20.86 22.75 -18.25
N GLU A 36 21.14 23.83 -17.51
CA GLU A 36 22.28 23.90 -16.58
C GLU A 36 21.89 23.51 -15.15
N LYS A 37 22.91 23.15 -14.36
CA LYS A 37 22.79 22.92 -12.92
C LYS A 37 23.41 24.09 -12.17
N GLY A 38 22.84 24.41 -11.00
CA GLY A 38 23.33 25.50 -10.18
C GLY A 38 22.96 25.34 -8.71
N THR A 39 23.47 26.25 -7.88
CA THR A 39 23.22 26.22 -6.44
C THR A 39 22.41 27.43 -6.01
N LEU A 40 21.25 27.19 -5.40
CA LEU A 40 20.48 28.20 -4.71
C LEU A 40 20.95 28.32 -3.25
N SER A 41 21.32 29.54 -2.87
CA SER A 41 21.68 29.88 -1.49
C SER A 41 20.49 30.53 -0.77
N ILE A 42 20.13 29.99 0.39
CA ILE A 42 19.07 30.52 1.26
C ILE A 42 19.72 30.91 2.59
N ARG A 43 19.41 32.11 3.07
CA ARG A 43 20.00 32.68 4.29
C ARG A 43 18.88 32.97 5.30
N PRO A 44 18.41 31.96 6.05
CA PRO A 44 17.46 32.19 7.13
C PRO A 44 18.13 33.00 8.25
N LYS A 45 17.34 33.74 9.03
CA LYS A 45 17.80 34.51 10.20
C LYS A 45 18.32 33.59 11.29
N ARG A 46 17.73 32.41 11.43
CA ARG A 46 18.18 31.37 12.37
C ARG A 46 18.73 30.18 11.62
N LEU A 47 19.76 29.56 12.18
CA LEU A 47 20.26 28.30 11.65
C LEU A 47 19.16 27.23 11.74
N PRO A 48 18.92 26.46 10.67
CA PRO A 48 17.94 25.40 10.70
C PRO A 48 18.27 24.37 11.77
N VAL A 49 17.26 23.96 12.53
CA VAL A 49 17.36 22.81 13.43
C VAL A 49 17.33 21.52 12.60
N LYS A 50 18.00 20.46 13.05
CA LYS A 50 17.94 19.15 12.38
C LYS A 50 16.48 18.67 12.24
N GLY A 51 16.10 18.22 11.05
CA GLY A 51 14.75 17.80 10.70
C GLY A 51 13.80 18.93 10.29
N SER A 52 14.26 20.19 10.28
CA SER A 52 13.44 21.31 9.81
C SER A 52 13.05 21.12 8.34
N ARG A 53 11.84 21.55 8.02
CA ARG A 53 11.23 21.43 6.70
C ARG A 53 11.43 22.72 5.92
N LEU A 54 12.15 22.63 4.81
CA LEU A 54 12.33 23.69 3.83
C LEU A 54 11.38 23.43 2.66
N THR A 55 10.41 24.31 2.45
CA THR A 55 9.57 24.29 1.24
C THR A 55 10.11 25.27 0.23
N LEU A 56 10.23 24.86 -1.03
CA LEU A 56 10.56 25.71 -2.17
C LEU A 56 9.40 25.69 -3.16
N THR A 57 8.91 26.86 -3.55
CA THR A 57 7.87 27.01 -4.56
C THR A 57 8.42 27.80 -5.73
N PHE A 58 8.34 27.21 -6.92
CA PHE A 58 8.78 27.81 -8.17
C PHE A 58 7.55 28.24 -8.97
N THR A 59 7.52 29.51 -9.39
CA THR A 59 6.45 30.11 -10.17
C THR A 59 6.99 30.54 -11.52
N ASP A 60 6.35 30.09 -12.61
CA ASP A 60 6.74 30.46 -13.96
C ASP A 60 6.52 31.96 -14.24
N PRO A 61 7.05 32.50 -15.35
CA PRO A 61 6.88 33.92 -15.70
C PRO A 61 5.42 34.37 -15.91
N ARG A 62 4.49 33.44 -16.08
CA ARG A 62 3.05 33.72 -16.25
C ARG A 62 2.31 33.75 -14.90
N GLY A 63 2.96 33.35 -13.81
CA GLY A 63 2.39 33.33 -12.46
C GLY A 63 1.86 31.97 -12.02
N PHE A 64 2.10 30.89 -12.77
CA PHE A 64 1.67 29.54 -12.38
C PHE A 64 2.75 28.85 -11.54
N VAL A 65 2.37 28.23 -10.43
CA VAL A 65 3.28 27.36 -9.67
C VAL A 65 3.58 26.14 -10.53
N CYS A 66 4.84 26.00 -10.94
CA CYS A 66 5.29 24.90 -11.80
C CYS A 66 5.89 23.74 -10.99
N GLU A 67 6.43 24.01 -9.81
CA GLU A 67 7.08 23.01 -8.95
C GLU A 67 6.98 23.43 -7.48
N THR A 68 6.79 22.45 -6.60
CA THR A 68 6.93 22.66 -5.15
C THR A 68 7.65 21.47 -4.53
N GLU A 69 8.78 21.74 -3.89
CA GLU A 69 9.66 20.74 -3.31
C GLU A 69 9.78 20.94 -1.79
N GLU A 70 9.78 19.85 -1.05
CA GLU A 70 9.94 19.81 0.40
C GLU A 70 11.22 19.06 0.75
N LEU A 71 12.18 19.78 1.34
CA LEU A 71 13.49 19.27 1.72
C LEU A 71 13.63 19.28 3.24
N HIS A 72 14.31 18.27 3.81
CA HIS A 72 14.58 18.22 5.25
C HIS A 72 16.04 18.55 5.56
N THR A 73 16.29 19.34 6.60
CA THR A 73 17.65 19.66 7.07
C THR A 73 18.20 18.53 7.93
N GLY A 74 18.75 17.49 7.30
CA GLY A 74 19.23 16.26 7.95
C GLY A 74 18.35 15.06 7.60
N PRO A 75 18.59 13.86 8.19
CA PRO A 75 17.70 12.73 7.99
C PRO A 75 16.26 13.16 8.32
N GLY A 76 15.34 12.83 7.41
CA GLY A 76 13.92 13.22 7.49
C GLY A 76 13.23 12.72 8.75
N GLU A 77 11.95 13.07 8.91
CA GLU A 77 11.15 12.64 10.07
C GLU A 77 11.35 11.12 10.31
N PRO A 78 11.61 10.71 11.57
CA PRO A 78 11.73 9.30 11.88
C PRO A 78 10.46 8.59 11.40
N VAL A 79 10.65 7.45 10.72
CA VAL A 79 9.55 6.52 10.43
C VAL A 79 8.79 6.33 11.74
N LEU A 80 7.47 6.54 11.72
CA LEU A 80 6.60 6.28 12.86
C LEU A 80 6.89 4.85 13.35
N SER A 81 7.71 4.75 14.40
CA SER A 81 7.96 3.50 15.09
C SER A 81 6.78 3.29 15.99
N TRP A 82 6.05 2.21 15.73
CA TRP A 82 5.05 1.74 16.68
C TRP A 82 5.77 1.47 18.01
N PRO A 83 5.24 1.96 19.14
CA PRO A 83 5.88 1.70 20.42
C PRO A 83 6.00 0.18 20.59
N GLU A 84 7.21 -0.30 20.89
CA GLU A 84 7.40 -1.71 21.18
C GLU A 84 6.47 -2.10 22.33
N LYS A 85 5.48 -2.93 22.02
CA LYS A 85 4.64 -3.54 23.04
C LYS A 85 5.41 -4.71 23.63
N ARG A 86 5.14 -4.97 24.90
CA ARG A 86 5.55 -6.24 25.50
C ARG A 86 4.84 -7.35 24.73
N LYS A 87 5.58 -8.36 24.29
CA LYS A 87 5.04 -9.55 23.62
C LYS A 87 4.89 -10.68 24.64
N PRO A 88 3.71 -10.84 25.29
CA PRO A 88 3.48 -11.97 26.17
C PRO A 88 3.54 -13.29 25.39
N ALA A 89 3.67 -14.41 26.09
CA ALA A 89 3.62 -15.71 25.46
C ALA A 89 2.24 -15.97 24.85
N THR A 90 2.24 -16.43 23.61
CA THR A 90 1.03 -16.81 22.88
C THR A 90 0.67 -18.26 23.24
N LYS A 91 -0.62 -18.54 23.41
CA LYS A 91 -1.13 -19.89 23.66
C LYS A 91 -1.56 -20.54 22.35
N LEU A 92 -1.28 -21.84 22.23
CA LEU A 92 -1.73 -22.67 21.14
C LEU A 92 -2.54 -23.84 21.69
N ASP A 93 -3.83 -23.87 21.39
CA ASP A 93 -4.69 -25.02 21.58
C ASP A 93 -5.03 -25.65 20.21
N SER A 94 -5.46 -26.91 20.22
CA SER A 94 -5.85 -27.57 18.98
C SER A 94 -7.08 -28.45 19.18
N THR A 95 -8.00 -28.39 18.22
CA THR A 95 -9.09 -29.35 18.04
C THR A 95 -8.77 -30.26 16.84
N GLU A 96 -9.65 -31.20 16.51
CA GLU A 96 -9.47 -32.03 15.31
C GLU A 96 -9.30 -31.20 14.03
N THR A 97 -10.04 -30.10 13.91
CA THR A 97 -10.12 -29.30 12.67
C THR A 97 -9.51 -27.90 12.78
N ARG A 98 -9.16 -27.42 13.97
CA ARG A 98 -8.69 -26.04 14.19
C ARG A 98 -7.44 -25.96 15.06
N TYR A 99 -6.55 -25.04 14.73
CA TYR A 99 -5.62 -24.44 15.69
C TYR A 99 -6.25 -23.17 16.26
N LEU A 100 -6.17 -23.01 17.58
CA LEU A 100 -6.65 -21.83 18.30
C LEU A 100 -5.44 -21.12 18.87
N VAL A 101 -5.11 -19.97 18.30
CA VAL A 101 -4.00 -19.13 18.73
C VAL A 101 -4.55 -17.99 19.58
N ARG A 102 -4.04 -17.79 20.80
CA ARG A 102 -4.54 -16.77 21.72
C ARG A 102 -3.40 -15.94 22.29
N GLY A 103 -3.49 -14.62 22.12
CA GLY A 103 -2.63 -13.65 22.79
C GLY A 103 -3.32 -13.02 24.00
N GLU A 104 -2.92 -11.79 24.32
CA GLU A 104 -3.50 -10.99 25.40
C GLU A 104 -4.95 -10.62 25.12
N ASP A 105 -5.17 -9.92 23.99
CA ASP A 105 -6.47 -9.33 23.65
C ASP A 105 -7.10 -9.93 22.39
N TYR A 106 -6.43 -10.90 21.77
CA TYR A 106 -6.87 -11.49 20.50
C TYR A 106 -6.94 -13.01 20.55
N ALA A 107 -7.79 -13.56 19.69
CA ALA A 107 -7.86 -14.98 19.38
C ALA A 107 -7.95 -15.17 17.86
N CYS A 108 -7.25 -16.17 17.34
CA CYS A 108 -7.24 -16.51 15.92
C CYS A 108 -7.53 -18.01 15.74
N GLU A 109 -8.42 -18.34 14.82
CA GLU A 109 -8.73 -19.72 14.44
C GLU A 109 -8.17 -20.01 13.06
N ILE A 110 -7.41 -21.09 12.96
CA ILE A 110 -6.76 -21.53 11.73
C ILE A 110 -7.25 -22.93 11.40
N ASP A 111 -7.60 -23.13 10.14
CA ASP A 111 -8.04 -24.43 9.65
C ASP A 111 -6.84 -25.39 9.55
N ARG A 112 -6.92 -26.56 10.19
CA ARG A 112 -5.83 -27.56 10.20
C ARG A 112 -5.66 -28.29 8.86
N THR A 113 -6.65 -28.23 7.99
CA THR A 113 -6.64 -28.86 6.67
C THR A 113 -6.06 -27.94 5.63
N THR A 114 -6.27 -26.63 5.71
CA THR A 114 -5.80 -25.66 4.70
C THR A 114 -4.66 -24.78 5.18
N GLY A 115 -4.50 -24.61 6.51
CA GLY A 115 -3.55 -23.67 7.09
C GLY A 115 -3.98 -22.20 7.01
N GLN A 116 -5.18 -21.91 6.53
CA GLN A 116 -5.72 -20.55 6.39
C GLN A 116 -6.39 -20.08 7.69
N ILE A 117 -6.33 -18.77 7.93
CA ILE A 117 -7.10 -18.11 8.99
C ILE A 117 -8.57 -18.20 8.60
N VAL A 118 -9.37 -18.80 9.48
CA VAL A 118 -10.83 -18.82 9.39
C VAL A 118 -11.39 -17.51 9.94
N ARG A 119 -10.83 -17.08 11.08
CA ARG A 119 -11.24 -15.84 11.74
C ARG A 119 -10.21 -15.36 12.75
N ALA A 120 -10.20 -14.06 13.02
CA ALA A 120 -9.54 -13.50 14.19
C ALA A 120 -10.41 -12.45 14.88
N ASP A 121 -10.32 -12.41 16.21
CA ASP A 121 -11.07 -11.54 17.10
C ASP A 121 -10.13 -10.70 17.95
N ILE A 122 -10.53 -9.47 18.24
CA ILE A 122 -9.90 -8.60 19.25
C ILE A 122 -10.99 -8.17 20.23
N TYR A 123 -10.80 -8.37 21.53
CA TYR A 123 -11.82 -8.12 22.55
C TYR A 123 -13.19 -8.74 22.22
N GLY A 124 -13.18 -9.90 21.53
CA GLY A 124 -14.40 -10.59 21.08
C GLY A 124 -15.05 -10.02 19.80
N ARG A 125 -14.54 -8.94 19.21
CA ARG A 125 -14.98 -8.40 17.92
C ARG A 125 -14.17 -8.97 16.77
N ARG A 126 -14.86 -9.44 15.74
CA ARG A 126 -14.27 -10.00 14.51
C ARG A 126 -13.51 -8.93 13.74
N VAL A 127 -12.26 -9.22 13.38
CA VAL A 127 -11.41 -8.36 12.54
C VAL A 127 -10.89 -9.04 11.27
N LEU A 128 -10.81 -10.37 11.26
CA LEU A 128 -10.50 -11.17 10.08
C LEU A 128 -11.56 -12.25 9.89
N VAL A 129 -11.99 -12.49 8.66
CA VAL A 129 -12.95 -13.54 8.25
C VAL A 129 -12.39 -14.48 7.20
N GLY A 130 -11.09 -14.38 6.88
CA GLY A 130 -10.44 -15.26 5.91
C GLY A 130 -9.02 -14.83 5.54
N GLY A 131 -8.34 -15.73 4.82
CA GLY A 131 -7.01 -15.51 4.24
C GLY A 131 -5.85 -16.00 5.13
N PRO A 132 -4.60 -15.63 4.80
CA PRO A 132 -4.23 -15.01 3.52
C PRO A 132 -4.38 -15.98 2.34
N GLU A 133 -4.84 -15.45 1.21
CA GLU A 133 -4.85 -16.13 -0.08
C GLU A 133 -3.80 -15.52 -1.00
N LEU A 134 -3.05 -16.36 -1.72
CA LEU A 134 -2.07 -15.89 -2.70
C LEU A 134 -2.80 -15.21 -3.86
N MET A 135 -2.35 -14.02 -4.26
CA MET A 135 -2.76 -13.37 -5.50
C MET A 135 -1.56 -13.29 -6.43
N ILE A 136 -1.74 -13.73 -7.68
CA ILE A 136 -0.83 -13.43 -8.81
C ILE A 136 -1.68 -12.80 -9.90
N LEU A 137 -1.78 -11.48 -9.87
CA LEU A 137 -2.65 -10.73 -10.75
C LEU A 137 -1.98 -10.56 -12.11
N PRO A 138 -2.49 -11.13 -13.21
CA PRO A 138 -1.86 -10.98 -14.51
C PRO A 138 -1.90 -9.52 -14.99
N LEU A 139 -0.89 -9.14 -15.74
CA LEU A 139 -0.83 -7.92 -16.51
C LEU A 139 -1.80 -8.07 -17.68
N GLN A 140 -3.03 -7.62 -17.49
CA GLN A 140 -4.01 -7.51 -18.56
C GLN A 140 -3.88 -6.15 -19.24
N SER A 141 -3.72 -6.17 -20.56
CA SER A 141 -4.18 -5.11 -21.44
C SER A 141 -5.26 -5.71 -22.32
N ASP A 142 -6.46 -5.15 -22.24
CA ASP A 142 -7.37 -5.31 -23.36
C ASP A 142 -6.77 -4.60 -24.59
N GLU A 143 -7.11 -5.07 -25.78
CA GLU A 143 -6.85 -4.30 -26.99
C GLU A 143 -7.45 -2.89 -26.83
N CYS A 144 -6.78 -1.86 -27.37
CA CYS A 144 -7.35 -0.51 -27.44
C CYS A 144 -8.54 -0.52 -28.41
N LEU A 145 -9.66 -1.09 -27.98
CA LEU A 145 -10.89 -1.14 -28.76
C LEU A 145 -11.51 0.27 -28.73
N PRO A 146 -11.96 0.80 -29.88
CA PRO A 146 -12.63 2.09 -29.95
C PRO A 146 -13.96 2.12 -29.17
N ASN A 147 -14.47 0.95 -28.78
CA ASN A 147 -15.69 0.79 -28.01
C ASN A 147 -15.36 0.77 -26.51
N HIS A 148 -15.58 1.91 -25.84
CA HIS A 148 -15.47 2.01 -24.39
C HIS A 148 -16.58 1.17 -23.72
N ARG A 149 -16.23 0.03 -23.11
CA ARG A 149 -17.10 -0.64 -22.14
C ARG A 149 -16.88 0.02 -20.79
N ALA A 150 -17.91 0.68 -20.27
CA ALA A 150 -17.85 1.29 -18.93
C ALA A 150 -17.76 0.22 -17.83
N ASP A 151 -18.28 -0.97 -18.10
CA ASP A 151 -18.29 -2.11 -17.19
C ASP A 151 -17.06 -3.00 -17.45
N ILE A 152 -15.97 -2.68 -16.75
CA ILE A 152 -14.71 -3.44 -16.76
C ILE A 152 -14.74 -4.37 -15.55
N PRO A 153 -14.71 -5.71 -15.76
CA PRO A 153 -14.70 -6.65 -14.66
C PRO A 153 -13.57 -6.36 -13.66
N PRO A 154 -13.84 -6.45 -12.35
CA PRO A 154 -12.79 -6.32 -11.34
C PRO A 154 -11.69 -7.36 -11.55
N LEU A 155 -10.44 -6.90 -11.57
CA LEU A 155 -9.28 -7.79 -11.58
C LEU A 155 -8.71 -7.88 -10.15
N ASN A 156 -9.32 -8.74 -9.33
CA ASN A 156 -8.97 -8.96 -7.92
C ASN A 156 -8.89 -10.46 -7.56
N ASN A 157 -8.84 -11.36 -8.54
CA ASN A 157 -8.88 -12.79 -8.30
C ASN A 157 -7.62 -13.28 -7.57
N THR A 158 -7.81 -14.14 -6.58
CA THR A 158 -6.76 -14.91 -5.93
C THR A 158 -6.47 -16.20 -6.71
N CYS A 159 -5.31 -16.81 -6.43
CA CYS A 159 -4.95 -18.12 -6.96
C CYS A 159 -5.97 -19.16 -6.50
N THR A 160 -6.21 -20.17 -7.34
CA THR A 160 -7.34 -21.08 -7.16
C THR A 160 -6.90 -22.51 -6.83
N GLN A 161 -7.86 -23.34 -6.39
CA GLN A 161 -7.66 -24.77 -6.17
C GLN A 161 -6.53 -25.12 -5.17
N TRP A 162 -6.49 -24.43 -4.04
CA TRP A 162 -5.53 -24.74 -2.97
C TRP A 162 -5.62 -26.22 -2.55
N ARG A 163 -4.53 -26.95 -2.74
CA ARG A 163 -4.36 -28.35 -2.33
C ARG A 163 -3.28 -28.42 -1.27
N GLN A 164 -3.68 -28.76 -0.04
CA GLN A 164 -2.75 -28.86 1.07
C GLN A 164 -1.82 -30.06 0.95
N LYS A 165 -0.56 -29.83 1.32
CA LYS A 165 0.44 -30.89 1.57
C LYS A 165 0.71 -31.09 3.07
N SER A 166 0.89 -30.01 3.83
CA SER A 166 1.15 -30.12 5.27
C SER A 166 0.76 -28.86 6.04
N VAL A 167 0.12 -28.98 7.20
CA VAL A 167 0.00 -27.88 8.17
C VAL A 167 0.67 -28.31 9.47
N GLN A 168 1.55 -27.47 10.01
CA GLN A 168 2.20 -27.68 11.29
C GLN A 168 2.09 -26.41 12.12
N ALA A 169 1.79 -26.56 13.41
CA ALA A 169 1.77 -25.46 14.35
C ALA A 169 2.65 -25.79 15.56
N GLY A 170 3.36 -24.79 16.09
CA GLY A 170 4.21 -24.96 17.25
C GLY A 170 4.51 -23.64 17.95
N ILE A 171 4.93 -23.74 19.21
CA ILE A 171 5.37 -22.59 20.01
C ILE A 171 6.88 -22.44 19.84
N LEU A 172 7.32 -21.26 19.44
CA LEU A 172 8.73 -20.89 19.28
C LEU A 172 9.37 -20.59 20.65
N ARG A 173 10.70 -20.56 20.69
CA ARG A 173 11.46 -20.28 21.93
C ARG A 173 11.15 -18.92 22.56
N ASN A 174 10.77 -17.93 21.75
CA ASN A 174 10.36 -16.60 22.20
C ASN A 174 8.90 -16.54 22.70
N GLY A 175 8.15 -17.65 22.66
CA GLY A 175 6.75 -17.72 23.08
C GLY A 175 5.74 -17.36 21.99
N ALA A 176 6.18 -17.02 20.77
CA ALA A 176 5.31 -16.84 19.62
C ALA A 176 4.75 -18.18 19.13
N VAL A 177 3.58 -18.17 18.51
CA VAL A 177 3.02 -19.34 17.83
C VAL A 177 3.30 -19.24 16.35
N GLN A 178 3.94 -20.25 15.78
CA GLN A 178 4.18 -20.34 14.34
C GLN A 178 3.29 -21.42 13.73
N VAL A 179 2.62 -21.09 12.63
CA VAL A 179 1.90 -22.02 11.77
C VAL A 179 2.53 -22.01 10.38
N VAL A 180 3.01 -23.17 9.95
CA VAL A 180 3.62 -23.39 8.63
C VAL A 180 2.69 -24.27 7.82
N SER A 181 2.26 -23.76 6.67
CA SER A 181 1.44 -24.46 5.70
C SER A 181 2.20 -24.62 4.39
N SER A 182 2.09 -25.78 3.76
CA SER A 182 2.62 -26.03 2.42
C SER A 182 1.60 -26.72 1.55
N GLY A 183 1.65 -26.45 0.24
CA GLY A 183 0.66 -26.94 -0.70
C GLY A 183 0.85 -26.32 -2.09
N MET A 184 -0.18 -26.40 -2.90
CA MET A 184 -0.18 -25.83 -4.24
C MET A 184 -1.54 -25.26 -4.62
N TYR A 185 -1.50 -24.10 -5.28
CA TYR A 185 -2.58 -23.58 -6.11
C TYR A 185 -2.44 -24.16 -7.53
N ALA A 186 -3.39 -23.83 -8.41
CA ALA A 186 -3.23 -24.08 -9.84
C ALA A 186 -2.02 -23.33 -10.43
N GLU A 187 -1.77 -22.11 -9.95
CA GLU A 187 -0.79 -21.17 -10.50
C GLU A 187 0.61 -21.29 -9.88
N ALA A 188 0.71 -21.76 -8.62
CA ALA A 188 1.96 -21.78 -7.86
C ALA A 188 1.97 -22.83 -6.74
N GLU A 189 3.14 -23.34 -6.38
CA GLU A 189 3.33 -24.28 -5.26
C GLU A 189 4.37 -23.77 -4.26
N GLY A 190 4.19 -24.04 -2.97
CA GLY A 190 5.08 -23.48 -1.97
C GLY A 190 4.55 -23.52 -0.55
N SER A 191 4.96 -22.54 0.25
CA SER A 191 4.64 -22.47 1.67
C SER A 191 4.30 -21.06 2.13
N LEU A 192 3.45 -21.01 3.16
CA LEU A 192 3.06 -19.82 3.91
C LEU A 192 3.36 -20.08 5.39
N THR A 193 4.05 -19.14 6.02
CA THR A 193 4.34 -19.13 7.45
C THR A 193 3.65 -17.94 8.09
N LEU A 194 2.85 -18.22 9.11
CA LEU A 194 2.18 -17.23 9.96
C LEU A 194 2.79 -17.33 11.36
N THR A 195 3.40 -16.25 11.84
CA THR A 195 3.93 -16.19 13.21
C THR A 195 3.15 -15.15 14.01
N PHE A 196 2.50 -15.60 15.07
CA PHE A 196 1.63 -14.83 15.94
C PHE A 196 2.34 -14.51 17.25
N GLU A 197 2.48 -13.23 17.56
CA GLU A 197 3.01 -12.74 18.82
C GLU A 197 1.88 -12.41 19.79
N GLY A 198 2.16 -12.36 21.10
CA GLY A 198 1.11 -12.25 22.12
C GLY A 198 0.36 -10.92 22.14
N ASP A 199 0.90 -9.88 21.50
CA ASP A 199 0.34 -8.54 21.41
C ASP A 199 -0.58 -8.33 20.19
N GLY A 200 -0.74 -9.35 19.34
CA GLY A 200 -1.54 -9.28 18.11
C GLY A 200 -0.74 -8.94 16.86
N GLU A 201 0.60 -8.87 16.96
CA GLU A 201 1.47 -8.83 15.80
C GLU A 201 1.41 -10.18 15.06
N LEU A 202 1.18 -10.12 13.75
CA LEU A 202 1.14 -11.23 12.84
C LEU A 202 2.21 -11.03 11.77
N LEU A 203 3.28 -11.81 11.86
CA LEU A 203 4.27 -11.88 10.80
C LEU A 203 3.84 -12.89 9.73
N VAL A 204 3.89 -12.47 8.48
CA VAL A 204 3.50 -13.28 7.33
C VAL A 204 4.68 -13.39 6.37
N GLU A 205 5.05 -14.63 6.07
CA GLU A 205 6.13 -14.97 5.15
C GLU A 205 5.63 -15.99 4.15
N TYR A 206 5.95 -15.80 2.87
CA TYR A 206 5.64 -16.80 1.86
C TYR A 206 6.79 -17.06 0.91
N ASN A 207 6.78 -18.25 0.34
CA ASN A 207 7.73 -18.67 -0.68
C ASN A 207 7.00 -19.64 -1.62
N PHE A 208 6.65 -19.12 -2.80
CA PHE A 208 5.91 -19.85 -3.83
C PHE A 208 6.72 -19.88 -5.13
N ARG A 209 6.76 -21.05 -5.76
CA ARG A 209 7.27 -21.28 -7.09
C ARG A 209 6.13 -21.21 -8.10
N ALA A 210 6.27 -20.41 -9.14
CA ALA A 210 5.31 -20.37 -10.24
C ALA A 210 5.28 -21.71 -10.98
N LEU A 211 4.08 -22.22 -11.28
CA LEU A 211 3.89 -23.46 -12.04
C LEU A 211 3.69 -23.22 -13.53
N GLN A 212 3.51 -21.97 -13.93
CA GLN A 212 3.25 -21.55 -15.30
C GLN A 212 3.84 -20.16 -15.56
N ASP A 213 4.00 -19.82 -16.85
CA ASP A 213 4.40 -18.49 -17.25
C ASP A 213 3.28 -17.48 -16.96
N ILE A 214 3.59 -16.42 -16.23
CA ILE A 214 2.64 -15.35 -15.90
C ILE A 214 3.40 -14.03 -16.02
N ASN A 215 2.84 -13.05 -16.69
CA ASN A 215 3.35 -11.68 -16.59
C ASN A 215 2.49 -10.93 -15.57
N PRO A 216 2.88 -10.80 -14.30
CA PRO A 216 2.03 -10.22 -13.27
C PRO A 216 2.08 -8.68 -13.27
N ARG A 217 0.93 -8.07 -12.98
CA ARG A 217 0.84 -6.67 -12.54
C ARG A 217 1.11 -6.55 -11.04
N GLN A 218 0.61 -7.50 -10.26
CA GLN A 218 0.75 -7.55 -8.81
C GLN A 218 0.90 -8.99 -8.34
N TRP A 219 1.65 -9.21 -7.26
CA TRP A 219 1.50 -10.43 -6.47
C TRP A 219 1.63 -10.13 -4.98
N GLY A 220 0.97 -10.95 -4.16
CA GLY A 220 0.89 -10.73 -2.73
C GLY A 220 -0.10 -11.64 -2.03
N MET A 221 -0.53 -11.21 -0.84
CA MET A 221 -1.49 -11.94 -0.02
C MET A 221 -2.73 -11.10 0.24
N VAL A 222 -3.90 -11.73 0.12
CA VAL A 222 -5.21 -11.11 0.37
C VAL A 222 -5.76 -11.61 1.68
N PHE A 223 -6.04 -10.69 2.59
CA PHE A 223 -6.76 -10.94 3.83
C PHE A 223 -8.21 -10.46 3.68
N TYR A 224 -9.12 -11.08 4.42
CA TYR A 224 -10.51 -10.65 4.40
C TYR A 224 -10.97 -10.17 5.77
N THR A 225 -11.60 -9.01 5.81
CA THR A 225 -12.21 -8.43 7.02
C THR A 225 -13.73 -8.36 6.88
N PRO A 226 -14.49 -8.24 7.98
CA PRO A 226 -15.89 -7.86 7.91
C PRO A 226 -16.11 -6.58 7.10
N VAL A 227 -17.28 -6.47 6.45
CA VAL A 227 -17.61 -5.35 5.56
C VAL A 227 -17.64 -3.97 6.25
N ASP A 228 -17.85 -3.93 7.57
CA ASP A 228 -17.86 -2.69 8.36
C ASP A 228 -16.44 -2.18 8.68
N ILE A 229 -15.40 -2.95 8.38
CA ILE A 229 -14.00 -2.50 8.48
C ILE A 229 -13.60 -1.85 7.15
N ASP A 230 -14.15 -0.67 6.89
CA ASP A 230 -14.19 -0.05 5.56
C ASP A 230 -13.43 1.29 5.47
N SER A 231 -12.68 1.66 6.51
CA SER A 231 -11.89 2.90 6.58
C SER A 231 -10.40 2.61 6.42
N LEU A 232 -9.87 2.98 5.26
CA LEU A 232 -8.48 2.84 4.88
C LEU A 232 -7.70 4.10 5.23
N SER A 233 -6.53 3.97 5.84
CA SER A 233 -5.58 5.09 6.01
C SER A 233 -4.17 4.68 5.62
N TRP A 234 -3.36 5.64 5.16
CA TRP A 234 -1.97 5.39 4.76
C TRP A 234 -1.04 6.56 5.02
N GLN A 235 0.22 6.20 5.17
CA GLN A 235 1.39 7.06 5.02
C GLN A 235 2.41 6.30 4.17
N ARG A 236 2.99 6.97 3.16
CA ARG A 236 3.89 6.34 2.18
C ARG A 236 4.97 7.28 1.68
N ASN A 237 5.98 6.70 1.06
CA ASN A 237 6.94 7.45 0.25
C ASN A 237 6.33 7.74 -1.13
N GLY A 238 6.28 9.02 -1.49
CA GLY A 238 5.83 9.51 -2.79
C GLY A 238 6.99 9.56 -3.79
N GLN A 239 6.64 9.71 -5.07
CA GLN A 239 7.63 10.07 -6.11
C GLN A 239 8.05 11.53 -5.95
N TRP A 240 7.07 12.41 -5.66
CA TRP A 240 7.29 13.82 -5.34
C TRP A 240 7.19 14.03 -3.84
N THR A 241 7.78 15.11 -3.35
CA THR A 241 7.73 15.44 -1.93
C THR A 241 6.41 16.10 -1.54
N VAL A 242 5.78 16.81 -2.48
CA VAL A 242 4.53 17.55 -2.32
C VAL A 242 3.51 17.09 -3.34
N TYR A 243 2.25 17.03 -2.91
CA TYR A 243 1.09 16.70 -3.72
C TYR A 243 -0.08 17.57 -3.29
N PRO A 244 -1.04 17.89 -4.19
CA PRO A 244 -2.33 18.39 -3.77
C PRO A 244 -3.00 17.45 -2.75
N PRO A 245 -3.75 17.98 -1.76
CA PRO A 245 -4.37 17.16 -0.71
C PRO A 245 -5.35 16.08 -1.20
N ASP A 246 -5.93 16.26 -2.38
CA ASP A 246 -6.90 15.35 -3.02
C ASP A 246 -6.27 14.45 -4.09
N HIS A 247 -4.97 14.60 -4.35
CA HIS A 247 -4.28 13.81 -5.37
C HIS A 247 -4.14 12.35 -4.94
N ILE A 248 -4.40 11.39 -5.84
CA ILE A 248 -4.20 9.94 -5.60
C ILE A 248 -2.75 9.60 -5.21
N GLY A 249 -1.82 10.41 -5.71
CA GLY A 249 -0.39 10.33 -5.44
C GLY A 249 0.04 10.83 -4.05
N ARG A 250 -0.86 11.38 -3.23
CA ARG A 250 -0.49 11.98 -1.94
C ARG A 250 0.13 10.98 -0.97
N ARG A 251 1.08 11.51 -0.17
CA ARG A 251 1.91 10.74 0.77
C ARG A 251 1.14 10.25 1.99
N ALA A 252 0.10 10.95 2.41
CA ALA A 252 -0.75 10.54 3.51
C ALA A 252 -2.21 10.83 3.19
N GLY A 253 -3.11 9.99 3.65
CA GLY A 253 -4.54 10.15 3.42
C GLY A 253 -5.37 9.05 4.06
N SER A 254 -6.67 9.24 3.97
CA SER A 254 -7.66 8.22 4.28
C SER A 254 -8.70 8.13 3.16
N ALA A 255 -9.38 7.00 3.11
CA ALA A 255 -10.47 6.71 2.20
C ALA A 255 -11.42 5.72 2.86
N VAL A 256 -12.67 5.77 2.46
CA VAL A 256 -13.75 4.93 2.98
C VAL A 256 -14.34 4.15 1.80
N ALA A 257 -14.80 2.92 2.02
CA ALA A 257 -15.25 2.07 0.92
C ALA A 257 -16.42 2.71 0.18
N HIS A 258 -17.53 3.04 0.87
CA HIS A 258 -18.77 3.57 0.28
C HIS A 258 -19.12 2.96 -1.10
N PRO A 259 -19.29 1.62 -1.19
CA PRO A 259 -19.67 1.00 -2.45
C PRO A 259 -21.03 1.52 -2.90
N ARG A 260 -21.10 1.96 -4.16
CA ARG A 260 -22.35 2.38 -4.80
C ARG A 260 -22.26 2.13 -6.31
N PRO A 261 -23.39 1.97 -7.01
CA PRO A 261 -23.38 1.89 -8.47
C PRO A 261 -22.65 3.08 -9.07
N ARG A 262 -21.92 2.86 -10.18
CA ARG A 262 -21.22 3.96 -10.86
C ARG A 262 -22.25 4.93 -11.44
N ASP A 263 -22.06 6.22 -11.16
CA ASP A 263 -22.86 7.27 -11.78
C ASP A 263 -22.57 7.35 -13.29
N ILE A 264 -23.62 7.29 -14.12
CA ILE A 264 -23.50 7.53 -15.56
C ILE A 264 -23.61 9.05 -15.76
N ILE A 265 -22.47 9.73 -15.75
CA ILE A 265 -22.39 11.18 -16.01
C ILE A 265 -22.36 11.40 -17.52
N SER A 266 -23.30 12.21 -18.04
CA SER A 266 -23.27 12.62 -19.44
C SER A 266 -22.14 13.62 -19.70
N ALA A 267 -21.55 13.56 -20.89
CA ALA A 267 -20.42 14.43 -21.28
C ALA A 267 -20.72 15.93 -21.22
N SER A 268 -21.99 16.34 -21.07
CA SER A 268 -22.43 17.73 -20.96
C SER A 268 -22.48 18.27 -19.52
N HIS A 269 -22.10 17.47 -18.52
CA HIS A 269 -22.12 17.89 -17.11
C HIS A 269 -20.73 17.83 -16.51
N VAL A 270 -20.36 18.88 -15.77
CA VAL A 270 -19.14 18.90 -14.97
C VAL A 270 -19.32 17.91 -13.81
N PRO A 271 -18.44 16.91 -13.64
CA PRO A 271 -18.51 16.01 -12.50
C PRO A 271 -18.45 16.79 -11.18
N ALA A 272 -19.30 16.40 -10.23
CA ALA A 272 -19.32 16.98 -8.89
C ALA A 272 -18.40 16.17 -7.96
N GLY A 273 -17.61 16.86 -7.14
CA GLY A 273 -16.74 16.22 -6.14
C GLY A 273 -15.34 15.87 -6.66
N ALA A 274 -14.54 15.29 -5.76
CA ALA A 274 -13.18 14.88 -6.07
C ALA A 274 -13.18 13.49 -6.71
N TRP A 275 -12.35 13.31 -7.74
CA TRP A 275 -12.15 12.02 -8.41
C TRP A 275 -11.82 10.88 -7.45
N SER A 276 -11.13 11.16 -6.34
CA SER A 276 -10.81 10.19 -5.28
C SER A 276 -12.05 9.55 -4.65
N SER A 277 -13.17 10.26 -4.64
CA SER A 277 -14.43 9.88 -4.00
C SER A 277 -15.45 9.26 -4.97
N ASP A 278 -15.15 9.21 -6.28
CA ASP A 278 -15.93 8.44 -7.24
C ASP A 278 -15.87 6.97 -6.85
N ALA A 279 -16.98 6.26 -6.95
CA ALA A 279 -17.11 4.90 -6.45
C ALA A 279 -17.80 3.98 -7.46
N ASN A 280 -17.52 2.69 -7.32
CA ASN A 280 -18.35 1.61 -7.86
C ASN A 280 -18.61 0.58 -6.75
N GLU A 281 -19.08 -0.61 -7.10
CA GLU A 281 -19.34 -1.70 -6.17
C GLU A 281 -18.10 -2.17 -5.38
N LEU A 282 -16.89 -1.86 -5.85
CA LEU A 282 -15.63 -2.17 -5.16
C LEU A 282 -15.22 -1.11 -4.12
N GLY A 283 -15.94 0.02 -4.10
CA GLY A 283 -15.68 1.18 -3.27
C GLY A 283 -15.14 2.40 -4.02
N THR A 284 -14.74 3.43 -3.27
CA THR A 284 -14.17 4.67 -3.82
C THR A 284 -12.85 4.43 -4.55
N ASN A 285 -12.52 5.30 -5.51
CA ASN A 285 -11.27 5.27 -6.27
C ASN A 285 -10.07 5.25 -5.34
N ASP A 286 -10.08 6.08 -4.30
CA ASP A 286 -9.02 6.10 -3.32
C ASP A 286 -9.03 4.89 -2.40
N PHE A 287 -10.17 4.26 -2.10
CA PHE A 287 -10.16 3.01 -1.33
C PHE A 287 -9.50 1.88 -2.13
N ARG A 288 -9.87 1.76 -3.42
CA ARG A 288 -9.45 0.66 -4.32
C ARG A 288 -8.13 0.85 -5.05
N SER A 289 -7.53 2.03 -4.97
CA SER A 289 -6.23 2.32 -5.58
C SER A 289 -5.08 1.62 -4.86
N THR A 290 -4.07 1.18 -5.61
CA THR A 290 -2.81 0.68 -5.02
C THR A 290 -1.94 1.83 -4.55
N LYS A 291 -1.53 1.81 -3.29
CA LYS A 291 -0.52 2.73 -2.76
C LYS A 291 0.76 1.94 -2.65
N SER A 292 1.80 2.40 -3.36
CA SER A 292 3.12 1.78 -3.32
C SER A 292 3.99 2.45 -2.25
N ASN A 293 5.04 1.76 -1.80
CA ASN A 293 6.01 2.26 -0.82
C ASN A 293 5.37 2.72 0.50
N VAL A 294 4.39 1.95 0.99
CA VAL A 294 3.69 2.24 2.23
C VAL A 294 4.65 2.15 3.41
N ILE A 295 4.69 3.21 4.22
CA ILE A 295 5.42 3.26 5.49
C ILE A 295 4.53 2.72 6.59
N SER A 296 3.26 3.13 6.62
CA SER A 296 2.27 2.64 7.56
C SER A 296 0.87 2.74 6.94
N GLY A 297 -0.04 1.91 7.42
CA GLY A 297 -1.43 1.99 7.00
C GLY A 297 -2.36 1.26 7.95
N SER A 298 -3.66 1.43 7.74
CA SER A 298 -4.69 0.68 8.47
C SER A 298 -5.93 0.48 7.64
N LEU A 299 -6.68 -0.56 7.99
CA LEU A 299 -8.05 -0.80 7.56
C LEU A 299 -8.87 -1.03 8.83
N LEU A 300 -9.75 -0.08 9.17
CA LEU A 300 -10.47 -0.01 10.43
C LEU A 300 -11.97 0.16 10.23
N SER A 301 -12.74 -0.28 11.22
CA SER A 301 -14.15 0.09 11.39
C SER A 301 -14.29 1.48 12.00
N GLY A 302 -15.52 2.01 11.99
CA GLY A 302 -15.87 3.28 12.63
C GLY A 302 -15.53 3.35 14.13
N ASP A 303 -15.53 2.22 14.83
CA ASP A 303 -15.15 2.13 16.25
C ASP A 303 -13.69 1.71 16.47
N GLY A 304 -12.83 1.82 15.45
CA GLY A 304 -11.38 1.66 15.59
C GLY A 304 -10.85 0.22 15.59
N TYR A 305 -11.67 -0.80 15.38
CA TYR A 305 -11.24 -2.20 15.26
C TYR A 305 -10.76 -2.52 13.84
N GLY A 306 -9.67 -3.27 13.71
CA GLY A 306 -9.26 -3.83 12.43
C GLY A 306 -7.78 -4.19 12.38
N ILE A 307 -7.15 -3.86 11.25
CA ILE A 307 -5.78 -4.24 10.92
C ILE A 307 -4.95 -2.98 10.71
N SER A 308 -3.72 -2.99 11.21
CA SER A 308 -2.70 -2.03 10.82
C SER A 308 -1.48 -2.73 10.24
N LEU A 309 -0.78 -1.99 9.37
CA LEU A 309 0.51 -2.35 8.80
C LEU A 309 1.57 -1.51 9.52
N PRO A 310 2.16 -2.01 10.63
CA PRO A 310 3.27 -1.34 11.29
C PRO A 310 4.50 -1.39 10.38
N GLY A 311 5.13 -0.22 10.18
CA GLY A 311 6.13 -0.05 9.14
C GLY A 311 7.30 -1.01 9.22
N SER A 312 7.64 -1.64 8.09
CA SER A 312 8.86 -2.45 7.93
C SER A 312 9.23 -2.83 6.48
N GLY A 313 8.75 -2.13 5.44
CA GLY A 313 9.24 -2.33 4.06
C GLY A 313 8.34 -1.74 2.97
N PRO A 314 8.83 -1.59 1.72
CA PRO A 314 8.04 -1.07 0.60
C PRO A 314 7.02 -2.10 0.14
N VAL A 315 5.93 -2.25 0.90
CA VAL A 315 4.76 -3.04 0.51
C VAL A 315 3.81 -2.13 -0.25
N ALA A 316 3.20 -2.67 -1.30
CA ALA A 316 2.06 -2.05 -1.94
C ALA A 316 0.78 -2.54 -1.25
N PHE A 317 -0.14 -1.63 -0.96
CA PHE A 317 -1.39 -1.99 -0.27
C PHE A 317 -2.61 -1.39 -0.97
N ARG A 318 -3.71 -2.15 -0.99
CA ARG A 318 -5.05 -1.66 -1.38
C ARG A 318 -6.13 -2.52 -0.75
N ALA A 319 -7.32 -1.93 -0.60
CA ALA A 319 -8.51 -2.63 -0.18
C ALA A 319 -9.56 -2.64 -1.30
N PHE A 320 -10.53 -3.54 -1.25
CA PHE A 320 -11.67 -3.56 -2.16
C PHE A 320 -12.84 -4.28 -1.49
N VAL A 321 -14.05 -3.85 -1.80
CA VAL A 321 -15.25 -4.59 -1.40
C VAL A 321 -15.35 -5.87 -2.24
N ASP A 322 -15.63 -7.00 -1.59
CA ASP A 322 -15.79 -8.33 -2.18
C ASP A 322 -17.02 -9.01 -1.58
N GLY A 323 -18.21 -8.66 -2.09
CA GLY A 323 -19.48 -9.09 -1.50
C GLY A 323 -19.67 -8.56 -0.07
N GLU A 324 -19.84 -9.46 0.90
CA GLU A 324 -20.07 -9.13 2.31
C GLU A 324 -18.78 -9.01 3.15
N LYS A 325 -17.63 -8.81 2.49
CA LYS A 325 -16.31 -8.66 3.12
C LYS A 325 -15.47 -7.61 2.40
N ILE A 326 -14.42 -7.13 3.06
CA ILE A 326 -13.37 -6.31 2.44
C ILE A 326 -12.15 -7.19 2.21
N GLY A 327 -11.64 -7.22 0.98
CA GLY A 327 -10.34 -7.76 0.65
C GLY A 327 -9.24 -6.73 0.89
N LEU A 328 -8.19 -7.09 1.61
CA LEU A 328 -6.98 -6.29 1.85
C LEU A 328 -5.79 -6.99 1.21
N LEU A 329 -5.28 -6.43 0.11
CA LEU A 329 -4.08 -6.92 -0.56
C LEU A 329 -2.83 -6.27 0.04
N LEU A 330 -1.88 -7.11 0.47
CA LEU A 330 -0.50 -6.73 0.75
C LEU A 330 0.39 -7.36 -0.32
N ALA A 331 0.94 -6.51 -1.18
CA ALA A 331 1.69 -6.91 -2.35
C ALA A 331 3.19 -6.61 -2.18
N GLY A 332 4.01 -7.65 -2.31
CA GLY A 332 5.46 -7.52 -2.42
C GLY A 332 5.92 -7.04 -3.80
N PHE A 333 5.03 -7.12 -4.78
CA PHE A 333 5.27 -6.60 -6.12
C PHE A 333 4.05 -5.90 -6.69
N ASN A 334 4.28 -4.74 -7.30
CA ASN A 334 3.29 -3.97 -8.03
C ASN A 334 3.99 -3.19 -9.15
N THR A 335 3.41 -3.17 -10.34
CA THR A 335 3.84 -2.32 -11.46
C THR A 335 2.64 -1.59 -12.11
N GLY A 336 2.93 -0.79 -13.14
CA GLY A 336 1.95 -0.08 -13.95
C GLY A 336 0.96 -1.01 -14.67
N GLY A 337 -0.04 -0.40 -15.32
CA GLY A 337 -1.01 -1.13 -16.13
C GLY A 337 -0.39 -1.82 -17.35
N GLY A 338 -1.18 -2.68 -17.99
CA GLY A 338 -0.76 -3.39 -19.20
C GLY A 338 -0.83 -2.58 -20.49
N GLU A 339 -1.25 -1.31 -20.42
CA GLU A 339 -1.42 -0.47 -21.61
C GLU A 339 -0.11 -0.29 -22.39
N GLN A 340 -0.22 -0.02 -23.70
CA GLN A 340 0.92 -0.11 -24.63
C GLN A 340 1.76 1.17 -24.72
N PHE A 341 1.18 2.34 -24.49
CA PHE A 341 1.81 3.64 -24.65
C PHE A 341 2.88 3.91 -23.58
N PHE A 342 2.56 3.65 -22.31
CA PHE A 342 3.51 3.73 -21.19
C PHE A 342 4.21 2.39 -20.88
N ALA A 343 3.93 1.31 -21.61
CA ALA A 343 4.65 0.04 -21.45
C ALA A 343 6.19 0.18 -21.43
N PRO A 344 6.83 1.00 -22.29
CA PRO A 344 8.28 1.21 -22.24
C PRO A 344 8.75 1.89 -20.95
N HIS A 345 7.91 2.75 -20.34
CA HIS A 345 8.25 3.41 -19.08
C HIS A 345 8.25 2.44 -17.89
N TYR A 346 7.47 1.36 -17.97
CA TYR A 346 7.41 0.32 -16.95
C TYR A 346 8.31 -0.89 -17.25
N SER A 347 9.03 -0.92 -18.37
CA SER A 347 9.75 -2.13 -18.81
C SER A 347 10.81 -2.58 -17.80
N SER A 348 11.45 -1.64 -17.11
CA SER A 348 12.44 -1.92 -16.06
C SER A 348 11.82 -2.40 -14.75
N GLU A 349 10.52 -2.17 -14.55
CA GLU A 349 9.79 -2.56 -13.33
C GLU A 349 9.08 -3.90 -13.49
N ARG A 350 8.73 -4.29 -14.72
CA ARG A 350 8.02 -5.53 -15.02
C ARG A 350 8.87 -6.75 -14.65
N LYS A 351 8.23 -7.75 -14.05
CA LYS A 351 8.85 -9.02 -13.63
C LYS A 351 8.04 -10.20 -14.16
N PRO A 352 8.08 -10.48 -15.48
CA PRO A 352 7.43 -11.67 -16.01
C PRO A 352 8.03 -12.92 -15.35
N LEU A 353 7.15 -13.79 -14.85
CA LEU A 353 7.47 -15.04 -14.21
C LEU A 353 7.47 -16.16 -15.27
N LYS A 354 8.51 -16.98 -15.23
CA LYS A 354 8.56 -18.29 -15.88
C LYS A 354 8.18 -19.38 -14.89
N ALA A 355 7.67 -20.50 -15.42
CA ALA A 355 7.53 -21.70 -14.61
C ALA A 355 8.88 -22.03 -13.93
N GLY A 356 8.86 -22.19 -12.60
CA GLY A 356 10.06 -22.36 -11.78
C GLY A 356 10.53 -21.11 -11.02
N ASP A 357 10.10 -19.92 -11.41
CA ASP A 357 10.48 -18.67 -10.73
C ASP A 357 9.88 -18.58 -9.32
N ILE A 358 10.60 -17.92 -8.42
CA ILE A 358 10.24 -17.81 -7.01
C ILE A 358 9.65 -16.44 -6.68
N MET A 359 8.46 -16.44 -6.10
CA MET A 359 7.84 -15.30 -5.44
C MET A 359 7.98 -15.48 -3.92
N ARG A 360 8.64 -14.54 -3.26
CA ARG A 360 8.81 -14.57 -1.80
C ARG A 360 8.78 -13.17 -1.24
N ASP A 361 8.01 -12.97 -0.20
CA ASP A 361 7.95 -11.69 0.51
C ASP A 361 7.64 -11.93 1.99
N ARG A 362 7.84 -10.88 2.78
CA ARG A 362 7.62 -10.84 4.23
C ARG A 362 6.98 -9.52 4.60
N PHE A 363 5.91 -9.55 5.38
CA PHE A 363 5.30 -8.34 5.94
C PHE A 363 4.70 -8.60 7.32
N THR A 364 4.59 -7.55 8.11
CA THR A 364 4.03 -7.59 9.47
C THR A 364 2.67 -6.91 9.48
N LEU A 365 1.69 -7.57 10.07
CA LEU A 365 0.38 -7.01 10.39
C LEU A 365 0.24 -6.88 11.90
N GLN A 366 -0.65 -6.00 12.32
CA GLN A 366 -1.04 -5.88 13.70
C GLN A 366 -2.57 -5.82 13.78
N LEU A 367 -3.13 -6.77 14.51
CA LEU A 367 -4.53 -6.74 14.92
C LEU A 367 -4.67 -5.66 16.00
N ILE A 368 -5.55 -4.66 15.78
CA ILE A 368 -5.73 -3.52 16.71
C ILE A 368 -7.19 -3.13 16.99
N HIS A 369 -7.36 -2.46 18.13
CA HIS A 369 -8.44 -1.54 18.46
C HIS A 369 -7.78 -0.21 18.86
N ARG A 370 -8.19 0.93 18.26
CA ARG A 370 -7.60 2.26 18.50
C ARG A 370 -8.48 3.17 19.34
#